data_AF-G2QPU5-F1
#
_entry.id   AF-G2QPU5-F1
#
_cell.length_a   1.000
_cell.length_b   1.000
_cell.length_c   1.000
_cell.angle_alpha   90.00
_cell.angle_beta   90.00
_cell.angle_gamma   90.00
#
_symmetry.space_group_name_H-M   'P 1'
#
loop_
_entity.id
_entity.type
_entity.pdbx_description
1 polymer ?
#
loop_
_entity_poly.entity_id
_entity_poly.type
_entity_poly.pdbx_seq_one_letter_code
_entity_poly.pdbx_strand_id
1 'polypeptide(L)'
;MAHTTHTWKRGELTPQEYFTFRDGAWHPVEAQGSAVLPGRETPPSTFQFSVLSWNVDFMAPEGDARMSAALKHLGSLVAGNPNPSVIMLNEMTPPDLALIKLADWVREGYDITDATADHWESSIYGTCMLVPRALPIKRVARLHYAATAMQRDALFADVALARGGTLRLCATHLESLRAVPPLRPAQLAAAAAHLRQPQPSGGSGGGGGGGGVVGVLAGDLNAIEPFDRTLHDQCGLKDAYLESGAREGEERGMTWGHMAPRWLRERFGLGRLDKVLFWDGGDASSGDGGGGDDVGGRLLLRLVGFETFGMDVVVEDEAAAARLMKEWGLEKAWVTDHLGVRADFRVEVSESVKIHI
;
A
#
# COMPACT_ATOMS: atom_id res chain seq x y z
N MET A 1 1.71 9.10 31.41
CA MET A 1 1.79 8.37 30.13
C MET A 1 1.72 6.90 30.46
N ALA A 2 0.62 6.22 30.11
CA ALA A 2 0.58 4.78 30.23
C ALA A 2 1.54 4.23 29.18
N HIS A 3 2.50 3.39 29.58
CA HIS A 3 3.28 2.62 28.63
C HIS A 3 2.32 1.64 27.94
N THR A 4 1.87 1.95 26.73
CA THR A 4 1.28 0.96 25.85
C THR A 4 2.35 -0.07 25.55
N THR A 5 2.32 -1.20 26.25
CA THR A 5 3.10 -2.38 25.88
C THR A 5 2.52 -2.93 24.60
N HIS A 6 3.12 -2.56 23.48
CA HIS A 6 2.84 -3.19 22.21
C HIS A 6 3.29 -4.66 22.24
N THR A 7 2.51 -5.54 21.61
CA THR A 7 2.79 -6.98 21.52
C THR A 7 3.82 -7.33 20.44
N TRP A 8 4.21 -6.34 19.63
CA TRP A 8 5.17 -6.47 18.54
C TRP A 8 6.58 -6.03 18.93
N LYS A 9 7.56 -6.40 18.11
CA LYS A 9 8.95 -5.91 18.18
C LYS A 9 9.35 -5.33 16.83
N ARG A 10 10.09 -4.21 16.83
CA ARG A 10 10.65 -3.65 15.60
C ARG A 10 11.54 -4.68 14.90
N GLY A 11 11.44 -4.76 13.57
CA GLY A 11 12.14 -5.73 12.73
C GLY A 11 11.45 -7.09 12.64
N GLU A 12 10.39 -7.35 13.41
CA GLU A 12 9.62 -8.59 13.34
C GLU A 12 8.26 -8.34 12.69
N LEU A 13 7.91 -9.17 11.71
CA LEU A 13 6.60 -9.14 11.07
C LEU A 13 5.56 -9.67 12.07
N THR A 14 4.62 -8.83 12.48
CA THR A 14 3.60 -9.17 13.48
C THR A 14 2.22 -9.27 12.82
N PRO A 15 1.51 -10.40 12.95
CA PRO A 15 0.12 -10.50 12.49
C PRO A 15 -0.79 -9.50 13.20
N GLN A 16 -1.77 -8.95 12.49
CA GLN A 16 -2.87 -8.16 13.06
C GLN A 16 -4.20 -8.56 12.42
N GLU A 17 -5.32 -8.28 13.09
CA GLU A 17 -6.64 -8.36 12.47
C GLU A 17 -6.83 -7.32 11.36
N TYR A 18 -7.81 -7.59 10.50
CA TYR A 18 -8.45 -6.59 9.66
C TYR A 18 -9.93 -6.50 10.04
N PHE A 19 -10.67 -5.56 9.46
CA PHE A 19 -12.04 -5.28 9.83
C PHE A 19 -12.97 -5.33 8.63
N THR A 20 -14.11 -6.00 8.80
CA THR A 20 -15.17 -6.09 7.80
C THR A 20 -16.46 -5.50 8.36
N PHE A 21 -17.20 -4.73 7.55
CA PHE A 21 -18.46 -4.14 7.96
C PHE A 21 -19.62 -5.09 7.62
N ARG A 22 -20.35 -5.53 8.65
CA ARG A 22 -21.54 -6.38 8.55
C ARG A 22 -22.49 -6.05 9.68
N ASP A 23 -23.79 -6.28 9.46
CA ASP A 23 -24.83 -6.11 10.50
C ASP A 23 -24.79 -4.75 11.22
N GLY A 24 -24.41 -3.69 10.49
CA GLY A 24 -24.34 -2.32 11.00
C GLY A 24 -23.08 -1.97 11.81
N ALA A 25 -22.09 -2.86 11.90
CA ALA A 25 -20.87 -2.63 12.68
C ALA A 25 -19.60 -3.14 11.98
N TRP A 26 -18.45 -2.58 12.37
CA TRP A 26 -17.13 -3.08 11.99
C TRP A 26 -16.72 -4.22 12.92
N HIS A 27 -16.41 -5.39 12.36
CA HIS A 27 -16.00 -6.56 13.11
C HIS A 27 -14.55 -6.90 12.83
N PRO A 28 -13.72 -7.16 13.86
CA PRO A 28 -12.38 -7.67 13.67
C PRO A 28 -12.44 -9.09 13.08
N VAL A 29 -11.50 -9.38 12.20
CA VAL A 29 -11.28 -10.68 11.58
C VAL A 29 -9.83 -11.07 11.84
N GLU A 30 -9.65 -12.05 12.72
CA GLU A 30 -8.33 -12.65 12.93
C GLU A 30 -7.95 -13.46 11.70
N ALA A 31 -6.95 -12.98 10.98
CA ALA A 31 -6.52 -13.58 9.73
C ALA A 31 -5.56 -14.76 10.03
N GLN A 32 -6.12 -15.90 10.43
CA GLN A 32 -5.38 -17.10 10.84
C GLN A 32 -5.02 -17.98 9.62
N GLY A 33 -4.02 -17.56 8.84
CA GLY A 33 -3.32 -18.44 7.90
C GLY A 33 -3.84 -18.41 6.45
N SER A 34 -3.99 -19.59 5.84
CA SER A 34 -4.31 -19.73 4.41
C SER A 34 -5.81 -19.69 4.10
N ALA A 35 -6.68 -19.70 5.13
CA ALA A 35 -8.12 -19.77 4.95
C ALA A 35 -8.73 -18.37 4.77
N VAL A 36 -9.57 -18.24 3.75
CA VAL A 36 -10.39 -17.05 3.50
C VAL A 36 -11.69 -17.16 4.30
N LEU A 37 -12.30 -16.02 4.67
CA LEU A 37 -13.63 -15.97 5.26
C LEU A 37 -14.67 -16.82 4.45
N PRO A 38 -15.54 -17.58 5.12
CA PRO A 38 -16.61 -18.33 4.46
C PRO A 38 -17.47 -17.43 3.56
N GLY A 39 -17.75 -17.90 2.34
CA GLY A 39 -18.58 -17.18 1.36
C GLY A 39 -17.84 -16.13 0.52
N ARG A 40 -16.53 -15.97 0.69
CA ARG A 40 -15.71 -15.16 -0.22
C ARG A 40 -15.05 -16.06 -1.26
N GLU A 41 -15.27 -15.74 -2.53
CA GLU A 41 -14.66 -16.45 -3.66
C GLU A 41 -13.32 -15.81 -4.03
N THR A 42 -12.34 -16.63 -4.39
CA THR A 42 -11.10 -16.13 -4.98
C THR A 42 -11.38 -15.53 -6.36
N PRO A 43 -10.64 -14.49 -6.78
CA PRO A 43 -10.76 -13.95 -8.14
C PRO A 43 -10.52 -15.04 -9.20
N PRO A 44 -11.00 -14.82 -10.44
CA PRO A 44 -10.68 -15.69 -11.58
C PRO A 44 -9.17 -15.86 -11.77
N SER A 45 -8.76 -16.90 -12.49
CA SER A 45 -7.33 -17.15 -12.79
C SER A 45 -6.67 -16.01 -13.58
N THR A 46 -7.46 -15.18 -14.27
CA THR A 46 -7.00 -13.96 -14.93
C THR A 46 -7.94 -12.83 -14.58
N PHE A 47 -7.42 -11.76 -13.97
CA PHE A 47 -8.18 -10.56 -13.66
C PHE A 47 -7.27 -9.33 -13.62
N GLN A 48 -7.87 -8.15 -13.62
CA GLN A 48 -7.18 -6.88 -13.42
C GLN A 48 -7.60 -6.24 -12.10
N PHE A 49 -6.70 -5.48 -11.50
CA PHE A 49 -6.95 -4.68 -10.31
C PHE A 49 -6.08 -3.43 -10.33
N SER A 50 -6.45 -2.45 -9.53
CA SER A 50 -5.71 -1.20 -9.38
C SER A 50 -5.15 -1.07 -7.98
N VAL A 51 -4.00 -0.42 -7.83
CA VAL A 51 -3.46 0.05 -6.55
C VAL A 51 -3.36 1.56 -6.62
N LEU A 52 -4.10 2.24 -5.74
CA LEU A 52 -4.02 3.67 -5.51
C LEU A 52 -3.25 3.89 -4.21
N SER A 53 -2.27 4.79 -4.22
CA SER A 53 -1.52 5.18 -3.03
C SER A 53 -1.52 6.69 -2.86
N TRP A 54 -1.76 7.17 -1.64
CA TRP A 54 -1.83 8.61 -1.37
C TRP A 54 -1.40 8.96 0.05
N ASN A 55 -0.45 9.87 0.20
CA ASN A 55 -0.15 10.54 1.47
C ASN A 55 -1.16 11.67 1.71
N VAL A 56 -1.87 11.64 2.84
CA VAL A 56 -2.93 12.62 3.16
C VAL A 56 -2.46 13.80 4.02
N ASP A 57 -1.15 13.93 4.26
CA ASP A 57 -0.51 15.03 4.99
C ASP A 57 -1.13 15.24 6.39
N PHE A 58 -0.68 14.51 7.42
CA PHE A 58 -1.25 14.65 8.76
C PHE A 58 -0.88 15.98 9.42
N MET A 59 0.11 16.69 8.88
CA MET A 59 0.66 17.92 9.45
C MET A 59 -0.17 19.16 9.09
N ALA A 60 -0.84 19.16 7.94
CA ALA A 60 -1.71 20.26 7.55
C ALA A 60 -2.95 20.38 8.47
N PRO A 61 -3.43 21.61 8.73
CA PRO A 61 -4.63 21.83 9.54
C PRO A 61 -5.89 21.34 8.83
N GLU A 62 -7.04 21.41 9.51
CA GLU A 62 -8.35 21.01 8.95
C GLU A 62 -8.44 19.54 8.51
N GLY A 63 -7.78 18.63 9.24
CA GLY A 63 -7.68 17.20 8.92
C GLY A 63 -9.03 16.58 8.51
N ASP A 64 -10.07 16.69 9.34
CA ASP A 64 -11.39 16.10 9.06
C ASP A 64 -12.01 16.60 7.74
N ALA A 65 -11.88 17.90 7.45
CA ALA A 65 -12.43 18.52 6.24
C ALA A 65 -11.64 18.09 4.99
N ARG A 66 -10.31 18.02 5.10
CA ARG A 66 -9.41 17.50 4.06
C ARG A 66 -9.69 16.04 3.78
N MET A 67 -9.75 15.20 4.81
CA MET A 67 -10.00 13.77 4.67
C MET A 67 -11.39 13.47 4.12
N SER A 68 -12.42 14.23 4.51
CA SER A 68 -13.77 14.08 3.93
C SER A 68 -13.78 14.34 2.42
N ALA A 69 -13.13 15.42 1.97
CA ALA A 69 -12.98 15.73 0.55
C ALA A 69 -12.10 14.69 -0.18
N ALA A 70 -11.02 14.21 0.45
CA ALA A 70 -10.17 13.15 -0.09
C ALA A 70 -10.95 11.83 -0.26
N LEU A 71 -11.76 11.41 0.72
CA LEU A 71 -12.60 10.23 0.64
C LEU A 71 -13.68 10.34 -0.44
N LYS A 72 -14.26 11.52 -0.62
CA LYS A 72 -15.21 11.78 -1.72
C LYS A 72 -14.52 11.62 -3.08
N HIS A 73 -13.32 12.17 -3.23
CA HIS A 73 -12.53 12.02 -4.46
C HIS A 73 -12.16 10.57 -4.73
N LEU A 74 -11.60 9.85 -3.74
CA LEU A 74 -11.29 8.42 -3.84
C LEU A 74 -12.53 7.60 -4.20
N GLY A 75 -13.67 7.87 -3.55
CA GLY A 75 -14.96 7.25 -3.87
C GLY A 75 -15.35 7.43 -5.34
N SER A 76 -15.12 8.62 -5.91
CA SER A 76 -15.40 8.87 -7.34
C SER A 76 -14.47 8.10 -8.27
N LEU A 77 -13.19 7.95 -7.92
CA LEU A 77 -12.21 7.19 -8.72
C LEU A 77 -12.56 5.71 -8.75
N VAL A 78 -12.93 5.13 -7.60
CA VAL A 78 -13.28 3.70 -7.53
C VAL A 78 -14.64 3.40 -8.15
N ALA A 79 -15.62 4.31 -8.04
CA ALA A 79 -16.91 4.15 -8.70
C ALA A 79 -16.79 4.17 -10.23
N GLY A 80 -15.81 4.93 -10.77
CA GLY A 80 -15.52 4.98 -12.20
C GLY A 80 -14.64 3.83 -12.71
N ASN A 81 -14.11 2.97 -11.83
CA ASN A 81 -13.20 1.89 -12.20
C ASN A 81 -13.92 0.54 -12.22
N PRO A 82 -13.97 -0.17 -13.37
CA PRO A 82 -14.59 -1.49 -13.42
C PRO A 82 -13.79 -2.57 -12.67
N ASN A 83 -12.51 -2.32 -12.37
CA ASN A 83 -11.64 -3.28 -11.69
C ASN A 83 -11.58 -2.99 -10.18
N PRO A 84 -11.43 -4.03 -9.32
CA PRO A 84 -11.18 -3.85 -7.90
C PRO A 84 -9.99 -2.92 -7.67
N SER A 85 -10.16 -1.93 -6.79
CA SER A 85 -9.13 -0.93 -6.48
C SER A 85 -8.70 -1.04 -5.03
N VAL A 86 -7.44 -1.39 -4.77
CA VAL A 86 -6.82 -1.33 -3.44
C VAL A 86 -6.40 0.11 -3.19
N ILE A 87 -6.65 0.64 -2.00
CA ILE A 87 -6.22 1.98 -1.60
C ILE A 87 -5.24 1.87 -0.44
N MET A 88 -4.07 2.48 -0.57
CA MET A 88 -3.01 2.54 0.44
C MET A 88 -2.83 3.99 0.87
N LEU A 89 -3.02 4.27 2.16
CA LEU A 89 -2.94 5.63 2.69
C LEU A 89 -1.80 5.76 3.68
N ASN A 90 -1.04 6.83 3.54
CA ASN A 90 0.02 7.24 4.45
C ASN A 90 -0.40 8.49 5.22
N GLU A 91 0.22 8.71 6.38
CA GLU A 91 -0.06 9.88 7.23
C GLU A 91 -1.53 9.94 7.69
N MET A 92 -2.12 8.78 7.96
CA MET A 92 -3.47 8.69 8.49
C MET A 92 -3.48 9.05 9.97
N THR A 93 -4.48 9.79 10.44
CA THR A 93 -4.70 10.10 11.86
C THR A 93 -5.87 9.27 12.45
N PRO A 94 -6.02 9.20 13.78
CA PRO A 94 -7.17 8.51 14.38
C PRO A 94 -8.55 9.07 13.94
N PRO A 95 -8.76 10.40 13.80
CA PRO A 95 -9.97 10.95 13.18
C PRO A 95 -10.21 10.48 11.74
N ASP A 96 -9.15 10.34 10.93
CA ASP A 96 -9.30 9.87 9.55
C ASP A 96 -9.82 8.42 9.49
N LEU A 97 -9.37 7.56 10.41
CA LEU A 97 -9.92 6.21 10.56
C LEU A 97 -11.41 6.23 10.93
N ALA A 98 -11.85 7.20 11.74
CA ALA A 98 -13.26 7.37 12.05
C ALA A 98 -14.07 7.76 10.81
N LEU A 99 -13.57 8.68 9.98
CA LEU A 99 -14.21 9.09 8.73
C LEU A 99 -14.29 7.94 7.71
N ILE A 100 -13.21 7.16 7.55
CA ILE A 100 -13.21 5.95 6.70
C ILE A 100 -14.33 4.99 7.11
N LYS A 101 -14.47 4.73 8.41
CA LYS A 101 -15.49 3.82 8.94
C LYS A 101 -16.92 4.31 8.70
N LEU A 102 -17.11 5.62 8.51
CA LEU A 102 -18.42 6.24 8.25
C LEU A 102 -18.75 6.32 6.76
N ALA A 103 -17.78 6.27 5.84
CA ALA A 103 -18.03 6.35 4.41
C ALA A 103 -18.84 5.13 3.90
N ASP A 104 -19.98 5.38 3.25
CA ASP A 104 -20.89 4.33 2.76
C ASP A 104 -20.20 3.39 1.76
N TRP A 105 -19.52 3.93 0.75
CA TRP A 105 -18.83 3.14 -0.27
C TRP A 105 -17.72 2.25 0.32
N VAL A 106 -17.10 2.67 1.43
CA VAL A 106 -16.13 1.86 2.17
C VAL A 106 -16.85 0.74 2.92
N ARG A 107 -17.90 1.06 3.68
CA ARG A 107 -18.73 0.10 4.43
C ARG A 107 -19.36 -0.96 3.52
N GLU A 108 -19.69 -0.61 2.28
CA GLU A 108 -20.31 -1.51 1.32
C GLU A 108 -19.29 -2.35 0.56
N GLY A 109 -18.19 -1.74 0.13
CA GLY A 109 -17.27 -2.33 -0.84
C GLY A 109 -15.95 -2.86 -0.28
N TYR A 110 -15.57 -2.50 0.95
CA TYR A 110 -14.20 -2.68 1.44
C TYR A 110 -14.11 -3.41 2.79
N ASP A 111 -12.98 -4.09 2.94
CA ASP A 111 -12.39 -4.48 4.22
C ASP A 111 -11.25 -3.49 4.52
N ILE A 112 -11.06 -3.11 5.79
CA ILE A 112 -10.03 -2.14 6.22
C ILE A 112 -9.02 -2.79 7.16
N THR A 113 -7.75 -2.44 7.07
CA THR A 113 -6.70 -3.01 7.95
C THR A 113 -6.74 -2.45 9.36
N ASP A 114 -7.17 -1.19 9.53
CA ASP A 114 -7.08 -0.47 10.79
C ASP A 114 -8.43 0.22 11.09
N ALA A 115 -9.12 -0.25 12.14
CA ALA A 115 -10.31 0.43 12.68
C ALA A 115 -9.96 1.44 13.78
N THR A 116 -8.78 1.30 14.39
CA THR A 116 -8.20 2.17 15.42
C THR A 116 -6.69 2.30 15.15
N ALA A 117 -6.02 3.18 15.88
CA ALA A 117 -4.58 3.38 15.78
C ALA A 117 -3.75 2.40 16.65
N ASP A 118 -4.35 1.33 17.18
CA ASP A 118 -3.72 0.47 18.19
C ASP A 118 -2.51 -0.32 17.66
N HIS A 119 -2.48 -0.55 16.33
CA HIS A 119 -1.37 -1.21 15.64
C HIS A 119 -0.27 -0.24 15.19
N TRP A 120 -0.46 1.07 15.34
CA TRP A 120 0.56 2.04 14.98
C TRP A 120 1.56 2.20 16.12
N GLU A 121 2.83 2.38 15.77
CA GLU A 121 3.85 2.75 16.77
C GLU A 121 3.72 4.24 17.17
N SER A 122 3.31 5.07 16.23
CA SER A 122 3.04 6.49 16.47
C SER A 122 1.60 6.68 16.94
N SER A 123 1.41 7.49 17.98
CA SER A 123 0.07 7.86 18.46
C SER A 123 -0.57 8.99 17.65
N ILE A 124 0.15 9.55 16.67
CA ILE A 124 -0.27 10.73 15.91
C ILE A 124 -0.60 10.41 14.45
N TYR A 125 0.09 9.45 13.83
CA TYR A 125 -0.17 9.04 12.46
C TYR A 125 0.20 7.57 12.19
N GLY A 126 -0.27 7.03 11.08
CA GLY A 126 0.17 5.72 10.59
C GLY A 126 -0.23 5.45 9.15
N THR A 127 -0.29 4.16 8.81
CA THR A 127 -0.70 3.65 7.50
C THR A 127 -1.98 2.83 7.62
N CYS A 128 -2.83 2.89 6.58
CA CYS A 128 -4.06 2.12 6.48
C CYS A 128 -4.24 1.64 5.03
N MET A 129 -4.81 0.45 4.86
CA MET A 129 -5.17 -0.10 3.55
C MET A 129 -6.66 -0.43 3.51
N LEU A 130 -7.31 -0.04 2.42
CA LEU A 130 -8.67 -0.42 2.08
C LEU A 130 -8.59 -1.44 0.95
N VAL A 131 -9.02 -2.67 1.22
CA VAL A 131 -8.99 -3.77 0.25
C VAL A 131 -10.43 -4.06 -0.19
N PRO A 132 -10.73 -4.04 -1.49
CA PRO A 132 -12.08 -4.29 -1.98
C PRO A 132 -12.47 -5.74 -1.66
N ARG A 133 -13.72 -5.97 -1.28
CA ARG A 133 -14.21 -7.29 -0.84
C ARG A 133 -14.10 -8.40 -1.88
N ALA A 134 -14.02 -8.01 -3.15
CA ALA A 134 -13.72 -8.89 -4.29
C ALA A 134 -12.30 -9.48 -4.26
N LEU A 135 -11.41 -8.94 -3.42
CA LEU A 135 -10.06 -9.41 -3.16
C LEU A 135 -9.99 -9.99 -1.73
N PRO A 136 -10.25 -11.30 -1.56
CA PRO A 136 -10.31 -11.91 -0.24
C PRO A 136 -8.97 -11.88 0.51
N ILE A 137 -8.94 -11.18 1.63
CA ILE A 137 -7.79 -11.15 2.53
C ILE A 137 -7.67 -12.49 3.28
N LYS A 138 -6.48 -13.09 3.25
CA LYS A 138 -6.13 -14.25 4.07
C LYS A 138 -5.31 -13.88 5.31
N ARG A 139 -4.52 -12.82 5.23
CA ARG A 139 -3.62 -12.39 6.29
C ARG A 139 -3.34 -10.89 6.23
N VAL A 140 -3.31 -10.24 7.39
CA VAL A 140 -2.72 -8.90 7.54
C VAL A 140 -1.59 -8.99 8.56
N ALA A 141 -0.49 -8.31 8.28
CA ALA A 141 0.65 -8.24 9.19
C ALA A 141 1.38 -6.92 9.01
N ARG A 142 2.02 -6.44 10.08
CA ARG A 142 2.75 -5.18 10.10
C ARG A 142 4.19 -5.42 10.52
N LEU A 143 5.11 -4.81 9.79
CA LEU A 143 6.52 -4.74 10.11
C LEU A 143 6.84 -3.32 10.57
N HIS A 144 7.03 -3.12 11.87
CA HIS A 144 7.61 -1.88 12.38
C HIS A 144 9.10 -1.88 12.07
N TYR A 145 9.60 -0.89 11.32
CA TYR A 145 10.99 -0.93 10.89
C TYR A 145 11.95 -0.78 12.08
N ALA A 146 13.01 -1.59 12.11
CA ALA A 146 14.10 -1.40 13.08
C ALA A 146 14.84 -0.08 12.85
N ALA A 147 15.11 0.24 11.58
CA ALA A 147 15.81 1.45 11.16
C ALA A 147 14.82 2.60 10.94
N THR A 148 14.30 3.21 12.01
CA THR A 148 13.43 4.40 11.90
C THR A 148 13.55 5.34 13.10
N ALA A 149 13.50 6.65 12.83
CA ALA A 149 13.34 7.70 13.82
C ALA A 149 11.91 8.28 13.84
N MET A 150 11.08 7.93 12.86
CA MET A 150 9.72 8.41 12.63
C MET A 150 8.68 7.29 12.71
N GLN A 151 8.93 6.25 13.53
CA GLN A 151 7.98 5.18 13.82
C GLN A 151 7.37 4.54 12.55
N ARG A 152 8.20 4.40 11.50
CA ARG A 152 7.75 3.94 10.17
C ARG A 152 7.50 2.43 10.14
N ASP A 153 6.60 2.01 9.25
CA ASP A 153 6.25 0.61 9.07
C ASP A 153 5.98 0.21 7.60
N ALA A 154 5.89 -1.11 7.39
CA ALA A 154 5.30 -1.72 6.22
C ALA A 154 4.08 -2.56 6.63
N LEU A 155 2.91 -2.22 6.09
CA LEU A 155 1.64 -2.88 6.31
C LEU A 155 1.32 -3.83 5.16
N PHE A 156 1.31 -5.12 5.44
CA PHE A 156 1.07 -6.17 4.47
C PHE A 156 -0.36 -6.71 4.53
N ALA A 157 -0.98 -6.89 3.37
CA ALA A 157 -2.20 -7.68 3.21
C ALA A 157 -1.96 -8.75 2.15
N ASP A 158 -2.10 -10.01 2.53
CA ASP A 158 -2.08 -11.12 1.59
C ASP A 158 -3.50 -11.39 1.10
N VAL A 159 -3.69 -11.35 -0.22
CA VAL A 159 -4.94 -11.69 -0.91
C VAL A 159 -4.84 -13.08 -1.51
N ALA A 160 -5.87 -13.90 -1.30
CA ALA A 160 -5.95 -15.23 -1.88
C ALA A 160 -6.31 -15.15 -3.38
N LEU A 161 -5.57 -15.91 -4.19
CA LEU A 161 -5.81 -16.06 -5.62
C LEU A 161 -6.23 -17.50 -5.94
N ALA A 162 -6.71 -17.70 -7.16
CA ALA A 162 -6.96 -19.04 -7.69
C ALA A 162 -5.73 -19.95 -7.52
N ARG A 163 -5.98 -21.27 -7.38
CA ARG A 163 -4.93 -22.31 -7.29
C ARG A 163 -3.93 -22.11 -6.15
N GLY A 164 -4.36 -21.46 -5.06
CA GLY A 164 -3.52 -21.23 -3.88
C GLY A 164 -2.49 -20.11 -4.05
N GLY A 165 -2.53 -19.35 -5.16
CA GLY A 165 -1.65 -18.21 -5.38
C GLY A 165 -1.89 -17.08 -4.38
N THR A 166 -0.91 -16.19 -4.24
CA THR A 166 -1.00 -15.03 -3.34
C THR A 166 -0.61 -13.75 -4.04
N LEU A 167 -1.46 -12.73 -3.94
CA LEU A 167 -1.09 -11.35 -4.18
C LEU A 167 -0.76 -10.71 -2.82
N ARG A 168 0.50 -10.34 -2.60
CA ARG A 168 0.92 -9.61 -1.39
C ARG A 168 0.95 -8.12 -1.65
N LEU A 169 0.09 -7.39 -0.94
CA LEU A 169 0.02 -5.94 -0.95
C LEU A 169 0.85 -5.37 0.20
N CYS A 170 1.53 -4.25 0.01
CA CYS A 170 2.35 -3.59 1.03
C CYS A 170 2.19 -2.07 0.96
N ALA A 171 1.49 -1.48 1.93
CA ALA A 171 1.48 -0.03 2.12
C ALA A 171 2.66 0.36 3.03
N THR A 172 3.45 1.38 2.68
CA THR A 172 4.54 1.84 3.54
C THR A 172 4.77 3.34 3.42
N HIS A 173 5.30 3.96 4.47
CA HIS A 173 5.80 5.32 4.44
C HIS A 173 7.26 5.26 4.91
N LEU A 174 8.22 5.57 4.03
CA LEU A 174 9.64 5.52 4.39
C LEU A 174 10.10 6.80 5.12
N GLU A 175 11.32 6.77 5.68
CA GLU A 175 11.88 7.88 6.43
C GLU A 175 11.95 9.19 5.61
N SER A 176 11.35 10.27 6.12
CA SER A 176 11.10 11.47 5.30
C SER A 176 12.32 12.33 5.06
N LEU A 177 13.00 12.72 6.14
CA LEU A 177 14.13 13.65 6.04
C LEU A 177 15.43 12.89 5.75
N ARG A 178 16.42 13.63 5.23
CA ARG A 178 17.79 13.12 5.11
C ARG A 178 18.29 12.68 6.50
N ALA A 179 18.82 11.46 6.56
CA ALA A 179 19.44 10.89 7.76
C ALA A 179 20.90 10.50 7.47
N VAL A 180 21.75 10.54 8.49
CA VAL A 180 23.15 10.10 8.42
C VAL A 180 23.42 9.13 9.58
N PRO A 181 23.54 7.81 9.33
CA PRO A 181 23.41 7.12 8.03
C PRO A 181 21.97 7.14 7.47
N PRO A 182 21.78 6.94 6.14
CA PRO A 182 20.45 6.88 5.53
C PRO A 182 19.66 5.66 6.03
N LEU A 183 18.37 5.85 6.32
CA LEU A 183 17.49 4.81 6.88
C LEU A 183 16.63 4.11 5.83
N ARG A 184 16.17 4.85 4.79
CA ARG A 184 15.32 4.34 3.72
C ARG A 184 15.85 3.07 3.02
N PRO A 185 17.16 2.91 2.76
CA PRO A 185 17.67 1.69 2.16
C PRO A 185 17.37 0.42 2.97
N ALA A 186 17.59 0.48 4.29
CA ALA A 186 17.31 -0.65 5.18
C ALA A 186 15.80 -0.93 5.30
N GLN A 187 14.98 0.13 5.32
CA GLN A 187 13.53 0.01 5.37
C GLN A 187 12.97 -0.67 4.10
N LEU A 188 13.31 -0.16 2.91
CA LEU A 188 12.81 -0.75 1.66
C LEU A 188 13.33 -2.18 1.47
N ALA A 189 14.59 -2.46 1.81
CA ALA A 189 15.13 -3.82 1.74
C ALA A 189 14.35 -4.80 2.63
N ALA A 190 14.00 -4.41 3.85
CA ALA A 190 13.21 -5.23 4.76
C ALA A 190 11.80 -5.48 4.22
N ALA A 191 11.11 -4.44 3.73
CA ALA A 191 9.78 -4.58 3.15
C ALA A 191 9.81 -5.46 1.88
N ALA A 192 10.79 -5.26 1.01
CA ALA A 192 10.96 -6.01 -0.23
C ALA A 192 11.26 -7.49 0.04
N ALA A 193 12.08 -7.80 1.05
CA ALA A 193 12.34 -9.18 1.47
C ALA A 193 11.03 -9.88 1.87
N HIS A 194 10.19 -9.25 2.69
CA HIS A 194 8.88 -9.81 3.05
C HIS A 194 7.90 -9.82 1.87
N LEU A 195 7.97 -8.87 0.93
CA LEU A 195 7.12 -8.86 -0.26
C LEU A 195 7.33 -10.12 -1.12
N ARG A 196 8.58 -10.59 -1.23
CA ARG A 196 8.98 -11.74 -2.05
C ARG A 196 8.92 -13.10 -1.35
N GLN A 197 8.87 -13.12 -0.02
CA GLN A 197 8.93 -14.36 0.74
C GLN A 197 7.79 -15.32 0.37
N PRO A 198 8.09 -16.56 -0.07
CA PRO A 198 7.09 -17.62 -0.16
C PRO A 198 6.45 -17.85 1.21
N GLN A 199 5.16 -18.16 1.23
CA GLN A 199 4.51 -18.52 2.50
C GLN A 199 5.06 -19.87 2.97
N PRO A 200 5.45 -20.02 4.25
CA PRO A 200 5.72 -21.33 4.80
C PRO A 200 4.43 -22.15 4.68
N SER A 201 4.51 -23.32 4.04
CA SER A 201 3.42 -24.27 3.98
C SER A 201 3.11 -24.74 5.40
N GLY A 202 2.11 -24.13 6.03
CA GLY A 202 1.52 -24.63 7.27
C GLY A 202 1.06 -26.08 7.06
N GLY A 203 1.58 -26.98 7.88
CA GLY A 203 1.54 -28.43 7.65
C GLY A 203 0.17 -29.11 7.83
N SER A 204 0.16 -30.34 7.30
CA SER A 204 -0.76 -31.47 7.51
C SER A 204 -2.22 -31.30 7.08
N GLY A 205 -2.46 -31.39 5.77
CA GLY A 205 -3.77 -31.69 5.18
C GLY A 205 -3.63 -31.82 3.67
N GLY A 206 -3.63 -33.06 3.16
CA GLY A 206 -3.22 -33.40 1.80
C GLY A 206 -3.84 -32.54 0.69
N GLY A 207 -2.97 -31.95 -0.12
CA GLY A 207 -3.31 -31.13 -1.28
C GLY A 207 -2.12 -30.31 -1.73
N GLY A 208 -1.05 -30.98 -2.19
CA GLY A 208 0.13 -30.33 -2.74
C GLY A 208 -0.24 -29.41 -3.90
N GLY A 209 -0.07 -28.11 -3.69
CA GLY A 209 -0.18 -27.08 -4.70
C GLY A 209 0.55 -25.84 -4.19
N GLY A 210 1.86 -25.78 -4.44
CA GLY A 210 2.69 -24.62 -4.15
C GLY A 210 2.23 -23.43 -4.99
N GLY A 211 1.27 -22.66 -4.47
CA GLY A 211 0.85 -21.43 -5.11
C GLY A 211 1.97 -20.40 -5.04
N GLY A 212 2.32 -19.80 -6.18
CA GLY A 212 3.29 -18.71 -6.23
C GLY A 212 2.85 -17.48 -5.42
N VAL A 213 3.79 -16.57 -5.20
CA VAL A 213 3.52 -15.24 -4.66
C VAL A 213 3.87 -14.23 -5.76
N VAL A 214 3.14 -13.13 -5.81
CA VAL A 214 3.52 -11.87 -6.49
C VAL A 214 3.19 -10.74 -5.53
N GLY A 215 3.76 -9.55 -5.71
CA GLY A 215 3.47 -8.47 -4.77
C GLY A 215 3.60 -7.07 -5.32
N VAL A 216 2.86 -6.16 -4.69
CA VAL A 216 2.86 -4.73 -4.96
C VAL A 216 3.12 -3.99 -3.64
N LEU A 217 4.08 -3.09 -3.65
CA LEU A 217 4.39 -2.16 -2.58
C LEU A 217 4.11 -0.74 -3.08
N ALA A 218 3.34 0.05 -2.33
CA ALA A 218 3.15 1.45 -2.67
C ALA A 218 3.11 2.34 -1.43
N GLY A 219 3.37 3.62 -1.66
CA GLY A 219 3.37 4.63 -0.61
C GLY A 219 4.26 5.82 -0.90
N ASP A 220 4.30 6.73 0.06
CA ASP A 220 5.32 7.76 0.14
C ASP A 220 6.67 7.14 0.52
N LEU A 221 7.53 6.96 -0.47
CA LEU A 221 8.87 6.42 -0.28
C LEU A 221 9.90 7.51 0.02
N ASN A 222 9.48 8.77 0.11
CA ASN A 222 10.34 9.92 0.42
C ASN A 222 11.64 9.90 -0.39
N ALA A 223 11.53 9.67 -1.70
CA ALA A 223 12.67 9.49 -2.59
C ALA A 223 13.37 10.83 -2.91
N ILE A 224 13.98 11.43 -1.89
CA ILE A 224 14.56 12.78 -1.91
C ILE A 224 16.08 12.81 -2.12
N GLU A 225 16.76 11.66 -2.12
CA GLU A 225 18.21 11.57 -2.30
C GLU A 225 18.60 10.75 -3.54
N PRO A 226 19.83 10.93 -4.09
CA PRO A 226 20.24 10.25 -5.32
C PRO A 226 20.11 8.72 -5.29
N PHE A 227 20.35 8.09 -4.13
CA PHE A 227 20.23 6.63 -3.99
C PHE A 227 18.79 6.13 -4.11
N ASP A 228 17.79 6.97 -3.80
CA ASP A 228 16.37 6.59 -3.83
C ASP A 228 15.85 6.35 -5.26
N ARG A 229 16.57 6.88 -6.27
CA ARG A 229 16.25 6.69 -7.69
C ARG A 229 16.37 5.23 -8.11
N THR A 230 17.39 4.53 -7.60
CA THR A 230 17.71 3.13 -7.97
C THR A 230 17.44 2.13 -6.86
N LEU A 231 16.82 2.55 -5.76
CA LEU A 231 16.67 1.69 -4.58
C LEU A 231 15.74 0.49 -4.85
N HIS A 232 14.78 0.64 -5.77
CA HIS A 232 13.92 -0.44 -6.23
C HIS A 232 14.72 -1.59 -6.85
N ASP A 233 15.65 -1.28 -7.76
CA ASP A 233 16.53 -2.26 -8.41
C ASP A 233 17.40 -3.00 -7.39
N GLN A 234 18.01 -2.28 -6.46
CA GLN A 234 18.82 -2.86 -5.37
C GLN A 234 18.00 -3.79 -4.48
N CYS A 235 16.70 -3.51 -4.35
CA CYS A 235 15.76 -4.34 -3.62
C CYS A 235 15.12 -5.43 -4.49
N GLY A 236 15.51 -5.59 -5.76
CA GLY A 236 14.93 -6.59 -6.66
C GLY A 236 13.44 -6.36 -6.95
N LEU A 237 13.01 -5.10 -7.00
CA LEU A 237 11.66 -4.68 -7.32
C LEU A 237 11.67 -3.84 -8.60
N LYS A 238 10.58 -3.92 -9.37
CA LYS A 238 10.33 -3.06 -10.53
C LYS A 238 9.58 -1.81 -10.10
N ASP A 239 9.86 -0.67 -10.73
CA ASP A 239 9.15 0.59 -10.51
C ASP A 239 8.09 0.80 -11.58
N ALA A 240 6.81 0.84 -11.20
CA ALA A 240 5.70 0.93 -12.14
C ALA A 240 5.75 2.19 -13.03
N TYR A 241 6.26 3.31 -12.50
CA TYR A 241 6.43 4.52 -13.29
C TYR A 241 7.48 4.31 -14.40
N LEU A 242 8.62 3.68 -14.07
CA LEU A 242 9.67 3.43 -15.06
C LEU A 242 9.29 2.32 -16.05
N GLU A 243 8.65 1.25 -15.58
CA GLU A 243 8.14 0.16 -16.43
C GLU A 243 7.04 0.62 -17.39
N SER A 244 6.34 1.73 -17.09
CA SER A 244 5.41 2.37 -18.03
C SER A 244 6.09 3.07 -19.22
N GLY A 245 7.42 3.12 -19.23
CA GLY A 245 8.24 3.83 -20.22
C GLY A 245 8.53 5.29 -19.86
N ALA A 246 8.12 5.73 -18.68
CA ALA A 246 8.44 7.06 -18.17
C ALA A 246 9.87 7.14 -17.62
N ARG A 247 10.37 8.36 -17.36
CA ARG A 247 11.77 8.57 -16.95
C ARG A 247 11.87 9.30 -15.63
N GLU A 248 12.81 8.87 -14.81
CA GLU A 248 13.15 9.53 -13.54
C GLU A 248 13.51 11.00 -13.77
N GLY A 249 12.97 11.89 -12.93
CA GLY A 249 13.23 13.32 -13.00
C GLY A 249 12.35 14.13 -13.96
N GLU A 250 11.42 13.51 -14.70
CA GLU A 250 10.42 14.25 -15.47
C GLU A 250 9.36 14.87 -14.55
N GLU A 251 8.95 16.11 -14.83
CA GLU A 251 7.98 16.84 -14.00
C GLU A 251 6.65 16.10 -13.82
N ARG A 252 6.19 15.39 -14.87
CA ARG A 252 4.96 14.57 -14.82
C ARG A 252 5.03 13.42 -13.81
N GLY A 253 6.23 13.03 -13.38
CA GLY A 253 6.44 12.01 -12.37
C GLY A 253 6.57 12.59 -10.97
N MET A 254 6.63 13.91 -10.80
CA MET A 254 6.73 14.53 -9.49
C MET A 254 5.39 14.41 -8.79
N THR A 255 5.41 13.87 -7.57
CA THR A 255 4.20 13.63 -6.78
C THR A 255 4.09 14.60 -5.62
N TRP A 256 5.13 15.36 -5.31
CA TRP A 256 5.13 16.31 -4.21
C TRP A 256 5.52 17.71 -4.66
N GLY A 257 4.99 18.72 -3.96
CA GLY A 257 5.36 20.13 -4.09
C GLY A 257 4.40 20.94 -4.95
N HIS A 258 3.66 20.31 -5.87
CA HIS A 258 2.67 21.00 -6.71
C HIS A 258 1.59 21.69 -5.88
N MET A 259 1.16 21.05 -4.80
CA MET A 259 0.10 21.52 -3.89
C MET A 259 0.66 21.92 -2.50
N ALA A 260 1.97 22.06 -2.37
CA ALA A 260 2.60 22.54 -1.14
C ALA A 260 2.46 24.07 -1.01
N PRO A 261 2.47 24.62 0.21
CA PRO A 261 2.64 26.05 0.42
C PRO A 261 3.87 26.58 -0.34
N ARG A 262 3.77 27.79 -0.91
CA ARG A 262 4.85 28.35 -1.75
C ARG A 262 6.22 28.33 -1.06
N TRP A 263 6.26 28.72 0.22
CA TRP A 263 7.50 28.75 1.00
C TRP A 263 8.13 27.37 1.17
N LEU A 264 7.32 26.31 1.20
CA LEU A 264 7.77 24.93 1.34
C LEU A 264 8.27 24.39 -0.01
N ARG A 265 7.51 24.66 -1.09
CA ARG A 265 7.93 24.37 -2.47
C ARG A 265 9.23 25.08 -2.86
N GLU A 266 9.40 26.35 -2.49
CA GLU A 266 10.65 27.10 -2.74
C GLU A 266 11.85 26.51 -1.99
N ARG A 267 11.62 25.93 -0.80
CA ARG A 267 12.67 25.34 0.02
C ARG A 267 13.13 23.97 -0.48
N PHE A 268 12.20 23.13 -0.93
CA PHE A 268 12.47 21.71 -1.21
C PHE A 268 12.33 21.32 -2.69
N GLY A 269 11.69 22.15 -3.52
CA GLY A 269 11.46 21.89 -4.94
C GLY A 269 10.30 20.94 -5.19
N LEU A 270 10.26 20.35 -6.39
CA LEU A 270 9.35 19.26 -6.73
C LEU A 270 10.08 17.92 -6.59
N GLY A 271 9.36 16.86 -6.23
CA GLY A 271 9.95 15.53 -6.09
C GLY A 271 8.96 14.41 -6.40
N ARG A 272 9.49 13.26 -6.84
CA ARG A 272 8.75 12.00 -6.99
C ARG A 272 8.91 11.17 -5.73
N LEU A 273 8.13 11.50 -4.71
CA LEU A 273 8.21 10.89 -3.38
C LEU A 273 7.43 9.57 -3.35
N ASP A 274 6.25 9.57 -3.98
CA ASP A 274 5.32 8.46 -4.00
C ASP A 274 5.64 7.50 -5.15
N LYS A 275 5.70 6.20 -4.86
CA LYS A 275 6.03 5.18 -5.86
C LYS A 275 5.12 3.95 -5.71
N VAL A 276 4.91 3.25 -6.83
CA VAL A 276 4.40 1.89 -6.84
C VAL A 276 5.50 0.97 -7.34
N LEU A 277 5.96 0.09 -6.48
CA LEU A 277 6.96 -0.93 -6.77
C LEU A 277 6.31 -2.31 -6.79
N PHE A 278 6.81 -3.24 -7.60
CA PHE A 278 6.22 -4.57 -7.66
C PHE A 278 7.26 -5.66 -7.90
N TRP A 279 6.89 -6.87 -7.48
CA TRP A 279 7.60 -8.09 -7.75
C TRP A 279 6.68 -9.04 -8.49
N ASP A 280 7.12 -9.46 -9.68
CA ASP A 280 6.30 -10.18 -10.67
C ASP A 280 6.37 -11.70 -10.56
N GLY A 281 6.97 -12.21 -9.48
CA GLY A 281 7.16 -13.64 -9.25
C GLY A 281 8.58 -14.11 -9.54
N GLY A 282 9.38 -13.32 -10.28
CA GLY A 282 10.77 -13.66 -10.64
C GLY A 282 10.96 -15.05 -11.25
N ASP A 283 12.22 -15.46 -11.41
CA ASP A 283 12.56 -16.88 -11.57
C ASP A 283 13.13 -17.34 -10.23
N ALA A 284 12.43 -18.27 -9.55
CA ALA A 284 12.89 -18.86 -8.28
C ALA A 284 14.22 -19.64 -8.43
N SER A 285 14.72 -19.75 -9.67
CA SER A 285 15.96 -20.44 -10.06
C SER A 285 17.26 -19.64 -9.86
N SER A 286 17.20 -18.38 -9.41
CA SER A 286 18.42 -17.60 -9.09
C SER A 286 19.04 -17.95 -7.72
N GLY A 287 18.49 -18.96 -7.03
CA GLY A 287 19.16 -19.67 -5.95
C GLY A 287 19.98 -20.84 -6.49
N ASP A 288 21.28 -20.79 -6.24
CA ASP A 288 22.29 -21.82 -6.53
C ASP A 288 21.80 -23.26 -6.20
N GLY A 289 21.74 -24.10 -7.24
CA GLY A 289 21.89 -25.56 -7.15
C GLY A 289 20.83 -26.38 -6.40
N GLY A 290 19.84 -26.90 -7.14
CA GLY A 290 19.04 -28.04 -6.64
C GLY A 290 17.92 -28.45 -7.60
N GLY A 291 18.19 -29.44 -8.46
CA GLY A 291 17.22 -29.97 -9.41
C GLY A 291 15.96 -30.52 -8.76
N GLY A 292 14.82 -30.14 -9.33
CA GLY A 292 13.51 -30.69 -9.02
C GLY A 292 12.51 -30.22 -10.08
N ASP A 293 12.16 -31.12 -11.02
CA ASP A 293 11.22 -30.92 -12.13
C ASP A 293 9.76 -30.81 -11.65
N ASP A 294 9.47 -29.82 -10.80
CA ASP A 294 8.09 -29.45 -10.44
C ASP A 294 7.96 -27.93 -10.51
N VAL A 295 7.74 -27.42 -11.73
CA VAL A 295 7.35 -26.02 -11.94
C VAL A 295 5.90 -25.90 -11.46
N GLY A 296 5.73 -25.57 -10.17
CA GLY A 296 4.46 -25.13 -9.62
C GLY A 296 3.84 -24.06 -10.52
N GLY A 297 2.50 -24.04 -10.61
CA GLY A 297 1.77 -23.17 -11.54
C GLY A 297 2.32 -21.73 -11.54
N ARG A 298 2.55 -21.18 -12.74
CA ARG A 298 3.20 -19.88 -12.90
C ARG A 298 2.22 -18.78 -12.51
N LEU A 299 2.58 -18.00 -11.49
CA LEU A 299 1.88 -16.79 -11.12
C LEU A 299 2.61 -15.59 -11.71
N LEU A 300 1.90 -14.78 -12.49
CA LEU A 300 2.45 -13.60 -13.15
C LEU A 300 1.68 -12.35 -12.76
N LEU A 301 2.43 -11.28 -12.49
CA LEU A 301 1.90 -9.94 -12.30
C LEU A 301 2.47 -9.03 -13.39
N ARG A 302 1.58 -8.39 -14.16
CA ARG A 302 1.96 -7.50 -15.26
C ARG A 302 1.40 -6.11 -15.02
N LEU A 303 2.23 -5.10 -15.14
CA LEU A 303 1.77 -3.72 -15.20
C LEU A 303 0.96 -3.50 -16.48
N VAL A 304 -0.20 -2.86 -16.35
CA VAL A 304 -1.10 -2.48 -17.44
C VAL A 304 -1.03 -0.97 -17.68
N GLY A 305 -0.97 -0.18 -16.60
CA GLY A 305 -0.93 1.28 -16.68
C GLY A 305 -0.43 1.92 -15.40
N PHE A 306 0.04 3.15 -15.52
CA PHE A 306 0.44 3.99 -14.41
C PHE A 306 -0.03 5.43 -14.66
N GLU A 307 -0.59 6.08 -13.64
CA GLU A 307 -0.99 7.49 -13.68
C GLU A 307 -0.88 8.14 -12.30
N THR A 308 -0.83 9.46 -12.26
CA THR A 308 -0.99 10.25 -11.03
C THR A 308 -2.42 10.79 -10.93
N PHE A 309 -2.93 10.99 -9.71
CA PHE A 309 -4.25 11.58 -9.46
C PHE A 309 -4.21 12.58 -8.30
N GLY A 310 -5.34 13.22 -8.01
CA GLY A 310 -5.49 14.08 -6.83
C GLY A 310 -5.05 15.53 -7.01
N MET A 311 -4.62 15.92 -8.23
CA MET A 311 -4.31 17.32 -8.53
C MET A 311 -5.55 18.19 -8.30
N ASP A 312 -5.37 19.31 -7.58
CA ASP A 312 -6.42 20.31 -7.36
C ASP A 312 -7.68 19.77 -6.65
N VAL A 313 -7.57 18.68 -5.89
CA VAL A 313 -8.63 18.27 -4.97
C VAL A 313 -8.64 19.21 -3.78
N VAL A 314 -9.77 19.86 -3.52
CA VAL A 314 -9.90 20.92 -2.51
C VAL A 314 -10.99 20.60 -1.48
N VAL A 315 -10.84 21.20 -0.30
CA VAL A 315 -11.84 21.18 0.78
C VAL A 315 -13.10 21.92 0.35
N GLU A 316 -14.26 21.29 0.60
CA GLU A 316 -15.58 21.86 0.26
C GLU A 316 -16.13 22.78 1.36
N ASP A 317 -15.73 22.58 2.62
CA ASP A 317 -16.13 23.45 3.73
C ASP A 317 -15.46 24.83 3.58
N GLU A 318 -16.28 25.87 3.36
CA GLU A 318 -15.79 27.22 3.06
C GLU A 318 -14.95 27.81 4.20
N ALA A 319 -15.29 27.50 5.46
CA ALA A 319 -14.58 28.04 6.62
C ALA A 319 -13.21 27.40 6.78
N ALA A 320 -13.11 26.07 6.64
CA ALA A 320 -11.86 25.32 6.62
C ALA A 320 -11.00 25.74 5.41
N ALA A 321 -11.61 25.87 4.23
CA ALA A 321 -10.92 26.33 3.03
C ALA A 321 -10.30 27.72 3.22
N ALA A 322 -11.04 28.66 3.83
CA ALA A 322 -10.53 29.99 4.14
C ALA A 322 -9.34 29.94 5.13
N ARG A 323 -9.39 29.09 6.16
CA ARG A 323 -8.27 28.90 7.10
C ARG A 323 -7.03 28.33 6.43
N LEU A 324 -7.19 27.31 5.58
CA LEU A 324 -6.10 26.73 4.80
C LEU A 324 -5.40 27.77 3.90
N MET A 325 -6.18 28.59 3.18
CA MET A 325 -5.59 29.60 2.30
C MET A 325 -4.95 30.76 3.07
N LYS A 326 -5.64 31.27 4.11
CA LYS A 326 -5.22 32.48 4.82
C LYS A 326 -4.14 32.23 5.86
N GLU A 327 -4.23 31.13 6.60
CA GLU A 327 -3.38 30.86 7.77
C GLU A 327 -2.26 29.88 7.42
N TRP A 328 -2.53 28.88 6.58
CA TRP A 328 -1.52 27.91 6.12
C TRP A 328 -0.77 28.36 4.85
N GLY A 329 -1.30 29.36 4.14
CA GLY A 329 -0.66 29.98 2.98
C GLY A 329 -0.72 29.14 1.71
N LEU A 330 -1.75 28.30 1.56
CA LEU A 330 -1.99 27.56 0.33
C LEU A 330 -2.60 28.45 -0.76
N GLU A 331 -2.26 28.16 -2.02
CA GLU A 331 -2.82 28.88 -3.18
C GLU A 331 -4.28 28.46 -3.48
N LYS A 332 -4.64 27.22 -3.10
CA LYS A 332 -6.01 26.72 -3.01
C LYS A 332 -6.14 25.86 -1.75
N ALA A 333 -7.34 25.61 -1.27
CA ALA A 333 -7.57 24.77 -0.09
C ALA A 333 -7.39 23.26 -0.40
N TRP A 334 -6.21 22.86 -0.86
CA TRP A 334 -5.90 21.49 -1.24
C TRP A 334 -6.02 20.53 -0.06
N VAL A 335 -6.41 19.29 -0.34
CA VAL A 335 -6.58 18.25 0.68
C VAL A 335 -5.25 17.65 1.15
N THR A 336 -4.18 17.76 0.36
CA THR A 336 -2.81 17.33 0.69
C THR A 336 -1.82 18.04 -0.25
N ASP A 337 -0.54 18.04 0.08
CA ASP A 337 0.55 18.51 -0.79
C ASP A 337 1.12 17.42 -1.74
N HIS A 338 0.58 16.20 -1.66
CA HIS A 338 0.90 15.07 -2.53
C HIS A 338 -0.14 14.82 -3.64
N LEU A 339 0.32 14.49 -4.84
CA LEU A 339 -0.44 13.74 -5.82
C LEU A 339 -0.46 12.26 -5.42
N GLY A 340 -1.60 11.61 -5.61
CA GLY A 340 -1.69 10.17 -5.50
C GLY A 340 -1.08 9.48 -6.73
N VAL A 341 -0.65 8.23 -6.57
CA VAL A 341 -0.18 7.38 -7.66
C VAL A 341 -1.12 6.19 -7.83
N ARG A 342 -1.43 5.84 -9.08
CA ARG A 342 -2.23 4.67 -9.44
C ARG A 342 -1.45 3.79 -10.39
N ALA A 343 -1.45 2.49 -10.11
CA ALA A 343 -0.98 1.48 -11.03
C ALA A 343 -2.07 0.42 -11.26
N ASP A 344 -2.31 0.10 -12.52
CA ASP A 344 -3.21 -0.98 -12.92
C ASP A 344 -2.38 -2.22 -13.25
N PHE A 345 -2.82 -3.37 -12.75
CA PHE A 345 -2.13 -4.63 -12.91
C PHE A 345 -3.06 -5.71 -13.47
N ARG A 346 -2.47 -6.67 -14.19
CA ARG A 346 -3.09 -7.94 -14.56
C ARG A 346 -2.39 -9.07 -13.82
N VAL A 347 -3.19 -9.94 -13.21
CA VAL A 347 -2.73 -11.20 -12.61
C VAL A 347 -3.10 -12.35 -13.54
N GLU A 348 -2.17 -13.28 -13.75
CA GLU A 348 -2.38 -14.51 -14.52
C GLU A 348 -1.88 -15.71 -13.69
N VAL A 349 -2.78 -16.65 -13.40
CA VAL A 349 -2.49 -17.90 -12.69
C VAL A 349 -2.59 -19.07 -13.68
N SER A 350 -1.46 -19.66 -14.06
CA SER A 350 -1.43 -20.79 -15.01
C SER A 350 -1.43 -22.16 -14.30
N GLU A 351 -1.83 -23.20 -15.03
CA GLU A 351 -1.66 -24.60 -14.59
C GLU A 351 -0.20 -25.04 -14.67
N SER A 352 0.19 -25.96 -13.79
CA SER A 352 1.42 -26.73 -13.93
C SER A 352 1.31 -27.65 -15.14
N VAL A 353 2.19 -27.50 -16.14
CA VAL A 353 2.30 -28.48 -17.22
C VAL A 353 3.26 -29.58 -16.75
N LYS A 354 2.73 -30.76 -16.43
CA LYS A 354 3.57 -31.95 -16.23
C LYS A 354 4.10 -32.42 -17.58
N ILE A 355 5.31 -32.02 -17.94
CA ILE A 355 6.01 -32.57 -19.08
C ILE A 355 6.39 -34.01 -18.71
N HIS A 356 5.71 -34.99 -19.30
CA HIS A 356 6.15 -36.38 -19.24
C HIS A 356 7.26 -36.54 -20.28
N ILE A 357 8.50 -36.70 -19.82
CA ILE A 357 9.65 -37.03 -20.66
C ILE A 357 9.67 -38.54 -20.90
#